data_AF-A0A9L0SG51-F1
#
_entry.id   AF-A0A9L0SG51-F1
#
_cell.length_a   1.000
_cell.length_b   1.000
_cell.length_c   1.000
_cell.angle_alpha   90.00
_cell.angle_beta   90.00
_cell.angle_gamma   90.00
#
_symmetry.space_group_name_H-M   'P 1'
#
loop_
_entity.id
_entity.type
_entity.pdbx_description
1 polymer ?
#
loop_
_entity_poly.entity_id
_entity_poly.type
_entity_poly.pdbx_seq_one_letter_code
_entity_poly.pdbx_strand_id
1 'polypeptide(L)'
;MPYPTPHAQDSWLPPWRDCNFSATFLVQPLPPSAIILPILSPYTKYSIMINKATPYTYPVPLRDDGNMPDVPSHPQDPQGPSLEWLKKL
;
A
#
# COMPACT_ATOMS: atom_id res chain seq x y z
N MET A 1 54.46 -2.15 5.04
CA MET A 1 53.74 -0.85 5.15
C MET A 1 52.29 -1.18 5.48
N PRO A 2 51.74 -0.76 6.64
CA PRO A 2 50.35 -1.02 7.00
C PRO A 2 49.43 -0.03 6.31
N TYR A 3 48.36 -0.51 5.67
CA TYR A 3 47.32 0.36 5.10
C TYR A 3 46.54 1.03 6.24
N PRO A 4 46.29 2.36 6.20
CA PRO A 4 45.48 3.02 7.22
C PRO A 4 44.01 2.60 7.07
N THR A 5 43.39 2.23 8.19
CA THR A 5 41.94 2.04 8.31
C THR A 5 41.21 3.37 8.12
N PRO A 6 40.27 3.50 7.17
CA PRO A 6 39.53 4.75 7.00
C PRO A 6 38.61 4.99 8.21
N HIS A 7 38.72 6.19 8.78
CA HIS A 7 37.83 6.67 9.81
C HIS A 7 36.45 6.95 9.20
N ALA A 8 35.39 6.78 9.99
CA ALA A 8 34.00 6.80 9.56
C ALA A 8 33.55 8.06 8.77
N GLN A 9 34.34 9.14 8.76
CA GLN A 9 34.09 10.36 8.01
C GLN A 9 34.24 10.22 6.49
N ASP A 10 34.97 9.22 5.98
CA ASP A 10 35.17 9.02 4.53
C ASP A 10 34.01 8.28 3.85
N SER A 11 33.01 7.82 4.62
CA SER A 11 31.84 7.07 4.13
C SER A 11 30.73 7.92 3.53
N TRP A 12 30.82 9.26 3.65
CA TRP A 12 29.78 10.20 3.22
C TRP A 12 29.96 10.75 1.79
N LEU A 13 31.08 10.43 1.12
CA LEU A 13 31.24 10.72 -0.30
C LEU A 13 30.66 9.53 -1.11
N PRO A 14 29.66 9.76 -1.98
CA PRO A 14 29.01 8.66 -2.67
C PRO A 14 29.91 8.09 -3.79
N PRO A 15 29.98 6.76 -3.99
CA PRO A 15 30.83 6.11 -4.99
C PRO A 15 30.41 6.33 -6.46
N TRP A 16 29.50 7.27 -6.76
CA TRP A 16 29.09 7.63 -8.13
C TRP A 16 30.20 8.29 -8.98
N ARG A 17 31.42 8.40 -8.45
CA ARG A 17 32.65 8.72 -9.22
C ARG A 17 33.25 7.50 -9.93
N ASP A 18 32.71 6.30 -9.70
CA ASP A 18 33.16 5.06 -10.34
C ASP A 18 32.06 4.50 -11.24
N CYS A 19 32.11 4.94 -12.49
CA CYS A 19 31.28 4.49 -13.59
C CYS A 19 31.43 2.98 -13.82
N ASN A 20 30.58 2.13 -13.22
CA ASN A 20 30.22 0.83 -13.76
C ASN A 20 28.84 0.43 -13.25
N PHE A 21 27.84 0.73 -14.07
CA PHE A 21 26.49 0.19 -14.00
C PHE A 21 26.54 -1.31 -14.33
N SER A 22 27.21 -2.11 -13.48
CA SER A 22 27.32 -3.55 -13.68
C SER A 22 26.12 -4.23 -13.05
N ALA A 23 25.39 -4.95 -13.91
CA ALA A 23 24.08 -5.54 -13.73
C ALA A 23 24.04 -6.68 -12.69
N THR A 24 24.28 -6.36 -11.42
CA THR A 24 23.97 -7.25 -10.28
C THR A 24 22.87 -6.60 -9.44
N PHE A 25 21.78 -6.19 -10.11
CA PHE A 25 20.54 -5.71 -9.49
C PHE A 25 19.54 -6.88 -9.44
N LEU A 26 19.80 -7.85 -8.58
CA LEU A 26 18.80 -8.85 -8.20
C LEU A 26 18.47 -8.58 -6.72
N VAL A 27 17.35 -7.85 -6.53
CA VAL A 27 16.73 -7.50 -5.24
C VAL A 27 17.50 -6.43 -4.44
N GLN A 28 17.28 -5.16 -4.75
CA GLN A 28 17.57 -4.09 -3.78
C GLN A 28 16.65 -4.29 -2.55
N PRO A 29 17.19 -4.32 -1.32
CA PRO A 29 16.37 -4.26 -0.12
C PRO A 29 15.64 -2.91 -0.09
N LEU A 30 14.35 -2.95 0.22
CA LEU A 30 13.55 -1.73 0.37
C LEU A 30 14.16 -0.82 1.43
N PRO A 31 14.20 0.51 1.23
CA PRO A 31 14.66 1.42 2.26
C PRO A 31 13.77 1.29 3.50
N PRO A 32 14.31 1.40 4.73
CA PRO A 32 13.52 1.22 5.97
C PRO A 32 12.27 2.11 6.03
N SER A 33 12.33 3.30 5.41
CA SER A 33 11.18 4.19 5.25
C SER A 33 10.01 3.54 4.51
N ALA A 34 10.26 2.76 3.46
CA ALA A 34 9.20 2.08 2.71
C ALA A 34 8.46 1.02 3.53
N ILE A 35 9.07 0.50 4.60
CA ILE A 35 8.45 -0.47 5.52
C ILE A 35 7.68 0.25 6.63
N ILE A 36 8.22 1.35 7.16
CA ILE A 36 7.64 2.06 8.31
C ILE A 36 6.47 2.96 7.91
N LEU A 37 6.56 3.64 6.75
CA LEU A 37 5.53 4.56 6.26
C LEU A 37 4.14 3.93 6.12
N PRO A 38 3.94 2.73 5.52
CA PRO A 38 2.62 2.13 5.41
C PRO A 38 2.00 1.75 6.76
N ILE A 39 2.83 1.47 7.78
CA ILE A 39 2.38 1.12 9.14
C ILE A 39 1.93 2.38 9.91
N LEU A 40 2.67 3.48 9.77
CA LEU A 40 2.38 4.72 10.49
C LEU A 40 1.31 5.58 9.81
N SER A 41 1.12 5.42 8.50
CA SER A 41 0.20 6.28 7.74
C SER A 41 -1.27 5.89 7.96
N PRO A 42 -2.13 6.83 8.41
CA PRO A 42 -3.57 6.58 8.48
C PRO A 42 -4.22 6.41 7.10
N TYR A 43 -3.51 6.80 6.03
CA TYR A 43 -4.01 6.71 4.65
C TYR A 43 -3.93 5.31 4.05
N THR A 44 -3.07 4.43 4.57
CA THR A 44 -2.99 3.04 4.11
C THR A 44 -4.34 2.32 4.26
N LYS A 45 -5.11 2.66 5.31
CA LYS A 45 -6.46 2.12 5.53
C LYS A 45 -7.41 2.50 4.41
N TYR A 46 -7.41 3.77 3.97
CA TYR A 46 -8.27 4.23 2.87
C TYR A 46 -7.90 3.57 1.55
N SER A 47 -6.61 3.38 1.25
CA SER A 47 -6.17 2.65 0.06
C SER A 47 -6.71 1.22 0.02
N ILE A 48 -6.71 0.51 1.16
CA ILE A 48 -7.30 -0.84 1.25
C ILE A 48 -8.82 -0.79 1.08
N MET A 49 -9.50 0.19 1.70
CA MET A 49 -10.95 0.32 1.59
C MET A 49 -11.40 0.64 0.15
N ILE A 50 -10.66 1.47 -0.59
CA ILE A 50 -10.93 1.78 -2.00
C ILE A 50 -10.86 0.51 -2.84
N ASN A 51 -9.79 -0.29 -2.68
CA ASN A 51 -9.62 -1.53 -3.44
C ASN A 51 -10.74 -2.55 -3.19
N LYS A 52 -11.30 -2.57 -1.96
CA LYS A 52 -12.45 -3.43 -1.62
C LYS A 52 -13.77 -2.87 -2.15
N ALA A 53 -13.91 -1.55 -2.23
CA ALA A 53 -15.13 -0.88 -2.66
C ALA A 53 -15.33 -0.87 -4.18
N THR A 54 -14.29 -1.12 -4.98
CA THR A 54 -14.37 -1.19 -6.44
C THR A 54 -14.84 -2.58 -6.89
N PRO A 55 -16.07 -2.73 -7.43
CA PRO A 55 -16.57 -4.02 -7.87
C PRO A 55 -15.98 -4.36 -9.24
N TYR A 56 -15.01 -5.27 -9.29
CA TYR A 56 -14.53 -5.84 -10.56
C TYR A 56 -15.40 -7.00 -11.06
N THR A 57 -16.18 -7.60 -10.17
CA THR A 57 -17.12 -8.68 -10.48
C THR A 57 -18.54 -8.17 -10.28
N TYR A 58 -19.45 -8.57 -11.17
CA TYR A 58 -20.86 -8.22 -11.03
C TYR A 58 -21.44 -8.88 -9.77
N PRO A 59 -22.08 -8.13 -8.86
CA PRO A 59 -22.64 -8.69 -7.65
C PRO A 59 -23.88 -9.53 -8.00
N VAL A 60 -23.81 -10.83 -7.71
CA VAL A 60 -24.95 -11.74 -7.90
C VAL A 60 -25.93 -11.52 -6.75
N PRO A 61 -27.21 -11.16 -7.04
CA PRO A 61 -28.22 -10.99 -6.00
C PRO A 61 -28.43 -12.30 -5.23
N LEU A 62 -28.49 -12.19 -3.90
CA LEU A 62 -28.82 -13.33 -3.05
C LEU A 62 -30.33 -13.61 -3.13
N ARG A 63 -30.71 -14.89 -3.07
CA ARG A 63 -32.12 -15.26 -2.95
C ARG A 63 -32.61 -14.90 -1.56
N ASP A 64 -33.78 -14.28 -1.49
CA ASP A 64 -34.37 -13.87 -0.22
C ASP A 64 -35.05 -15.05 0.50
N ASP A 65 -34.69 -15.27 1.76
CA ASP A 65 -35.29 -16.26 2.69
C ASP A 65 -36.21 -15.58 3.72
N GLY A 66 -36.45 -14.27 3.58
CA GLY A 66 -37.35 -13.50 4.45
C GLY A 66 -36.79 -13.11 5.82
N ASN A 67 -35.56 -13.53 6.15
CA ASN A 67 -34.85 -13.21 7.40
C ASN A 67 -33.43 -12.68 7.16
N MET A 68 -33.29 -11.64 6.32
CA MET A 68 -32.00 -11.02 6.02
C MET A 68 -32.07 -9.48 6.17
N PRO A 69 -32.10 -8.94 7.40
CA PRO A 69 -32.23 -7.49 7.62
C PRO A 69 -30.98 -6.69 7.18
N ASP A 70 -29.86 -7.36 6.97
CA ASP A 70 -28.57 -6.73 6.64
C ASP A 70 -28.32 -6.63 5.12
N VAL A 71 -29.13 -7.29 4.29
CA VAL A 71 -28.97 -7.30 2.84
C VAL A 71 -29.97 -6.32 2.22
N PRO A 72 -29.50 -5.31 1.45
CA PRO A 72 -30.42 -4.39 0.77
C PRO A 72 -31.27 -5.12 -0.26
N SER A 73 -32.54 -4.72 -0.36
CA SER A 73 -33.41 -5.13 -1.45
C SER A 73 -33.15 -4.30 -2.70
N HIS A 74 -32.74 -3.04 -2.53
CA HIS A 74 -32.46 -2.10 -3.60
C HIS A 74 -31.14 -1.34 -3.36
N PRO A 75 -30.37 -0.99 -4.42
CA PRO A 75 -29.09 -0.29 -4.27
C PRO A 75 -29.14 1.09 -3.58
N GLN A 76 -30.33 1.70 -3.53
CA GLN A 76 -30.56 2.99 -2.88
C GLN A 76 -30.98 2.86 -1.41
N ASP A 77 -31.18 1.65 -0.91
CA ASP A 77 -31.57 1.44 0.47
C ASP A 77 -30.42 1.87 1.41
N PRO A 78 -30.74 2.42 2.60
CA PRO A 78 -29.73 2.81 3.58
C PRO A 78 -28.97 1.60 4.15
N GLN A 79 -29.51 0.39 3.97
CA GLN A 79 -28.90 -0.87 4.38
C GLN A 79 -27.84 -1.27 3.37
N GLY A 80 -26.60 -0.83 3.60
CA GLY A 80 -25.46 -1.24 2.78
C GLY A 80 -24.20 -0.43 3.09
N PRO A 81 -23.02 -0.92 2.65
CA PRO A 81 -21.78 -0.17 2.80
C PRO A 81 -21.82 1.11 1.95
N SER A 82 -21.98 2.26 2.59
CA SER A 82 -22.01 3.55 1.90
C SER A 82 -20.61 4.08 1.56
N LEU A 83 -20.52 4.81 0.44
CA LEU A 83 -19.28 5.43 -0.05
C LEU A 83 -19.16 6.91 0.38
N GLU A 84 -19.90 7.34 1.41
CA GLU A 84 -19.90 8.73 1.88
C GLU A 84 -18.53 9.18 2.41
N TRP A 85 -17.75 8.26 2.97
CA TRP A 85 -16.37 8.53 3.40
C TRP A 85 -15.44 8.79 2.20
N LEU A 86 -15.67 8.11 1.07
CA LEU A 86 -14.88 8.28 -0.16
C LEU A 86 -15.22 9.59 -0.86
N LYS A 87 -16.47 10.05 -0.78
CA LYS A 87 -16.89 11.35 -1.34
C LYS A 87 -16.34 12.56 -0.58
N LYS A 88 -15.99 12.38 0.69
CA LYS A 88 -15.52 13.45 1.60
C LYS A 88 -14.00 13.54 1.71
N LEU A 89 -13.29 12.58 1.11
CA LEU A 89 -11.83 12.57 0.96
C LEU A 89 -11.41 13.64 -0.05
#